data_AF-A0A970VBG7-F1
#
_entry.id   AF-A0A970VBG7-F1
#
_cell.length_a   1.000
_cell.length_b   1.000
_cell.length_c   1.000
_cell.angle_alpha   90.00
_cell.angle_beta   90.00
_cell.angle_gamma   90.00
#
_symmetry.space_group_name_H-M   'P 1'
#
loop_
_entity.id
_entity.type
_entity.pdbx_description
1 polymer ?
#
loop_
_entity_poly.entity_id
_entity_poly.type
_entity_poly.pdbx_seq_one_letter_code
_entity_poly.pdbx_strand_id
1 'polypeptide(L)' 'MSDAIAQRVIAAWGAQRVVIIVKVSDGVVELWGEALSAAAAAEAERIARGTAGVRAVISYLSVNAAAAL' A
#
# COMPACT_ATOMS: atom_id res chain seq x y z
N MET A 1 -5.83 8.28 -16.49
CA MET A 1 -5.87 9.07 -15.22
C MET A 1 -5.76 8.20 -13.96
N SER A 2 -5.71 6.86 -14.05
CA SER A 2 -5.55 5.92 -12.93
C SER A 2 -4.11 5.72 -12.45
N ASP A 3 -3.11 6.17 -13.22
CA ASP A 3 -1.71 5.77 -13.02
C ASP A 3 -0.95 6.61 -11.96
N ALA A 4 -1.33 7.88 -11.78
CA ALA A 4 -0.64 8.78 -10.83
C ALA A 4 -0.85 8.39 -9.35
N ILE A 5 -1.97 7.75 -9.02
CA ILE A 5 -2.25 7.25 -7.67
C ILE A 5 -1.37 6.02 -7.39
N ALA A 6 -1.35 5.06 -8.31
CA ALA A 6 -0.52 3.86 -8.19
C ALA A 6 0.97 4.24 -8.07
N GLN A 7 1.46 5.16 -8.91
CA GLN A 7 2.85 5.62 -8.85
C GLN A 7 3.20 6.32 -7.53
N ARG A 8 2.28 7.07 -6.91
CA ARG A 8 2.51 7.69 -5.60
C ARG A 8 2.56 6.66 -4.46
N VAL A 9 1.71 5.64 -4.52
CA VAL A 9 1.72 4.57 -3.51
C VAL A 9 3.00 3.74 -3.62
N ILE A 10 3.41 3.40 -4.85
CA ILE A 10 4.67 2.68 -5.10
C ILE A 10 5.88 3.52 -4.67
N ALA A 11 5.92 4.81 -5.01
CA ALA A 11 7.04 5.68 -4.68
C ALA A 11 7.18 5.98 -3.18
N ALA A 12 6.09 5.98 -2.42
CA ALA A 12 6.13 6.18 -0.97
C ALA A 12 6.75 4.99 -0.22
N TRP A 13 6.86 3.82 -0.85
CA TRP A 13 7.45 2.63 -0.26
C TRP A 13 8.76 2.34 -0.97
N GLY A 14 9.87 2.79 -0.37
CA GLY A 14 11.21 2.41 -0.80
C GLY A 14 11.32 0.89 -0.87
N ALA A 15 11.34 0.38 -2.10
CA ALA A 15 11.32 -1.04 -2.40
C ALA A 15 12.59 -1.74 -1.89
N GLN A 16 12.50 -2.34 -0.71
CA GLN A 16 13.22 -3.58 -0.42
C GLN A 16 12.22 -4.73 -0.59
N ARG A 17 12.07 -5.15 -1.86
CA ARG A 17 11.38 -6.36 -2.31
C ARG A 17 9.98 -6.62 -1.74
N VAL A 18 9.05 -5.70 -1.94
CA VAL A 18 7.62 -5.99 -1.78
C VAL A 18 6.92 -5.83 -3.12
N VAL A 19 6.34 -6.92 -3.64
CA VAL A 19 5.47 -6.87 -4.82
C VAL A 19 4.11 -6.36 -4.35
N ILE A 20 3.88 -5.06 -4.46
CA ILE A 20 2.57 -4.45 -4.11
C ILE A 20 1.77 -4.21 -5.37
N ILE A 21 0.71 -4.98 -5.54
CA ILE A 21 -0.25 -4.78 -6.62
C ILE A 21 -1.28 -3.77 -6.11
N VAL A 22 -1.26 -2.56 -6.69
CA VAL A 22 -2.23 -1.51 -6.37
C VAL A 22 -3.28 -1.48 -7.46
N LYS A 23 -4.51 -1.88 -7.14
CA LYS A 23 -5.66 -1.74 -8.03
C LYS A 23 -6.53 -0.59 -7.55
N VAL A 24 -6.77 0.37 -8.43
CA VAL A 24 -7.66 1.51 -8.16
C VAL A 24 -8.86 1.38 -9.09
N SER A 25 -10.04 1.21 -8.52
CA SER A 25 -11.31 1.17 -9.26
C SER A 25 -12.39 1.87 -8.44
N ASP A 26 -13.02 2.89 -9.03
CA ASP A 26 -14.08 3.67 -8.38
C ASP A 26 -13.72 4.25 -6.98
N GLY A 27 -12.44 4.61 -6.78
CA GLY A 27 -11.94 5.13 -5.50
C GLY A 27 -11.66 4.05 -4.44
N VAL A 28 -11.79 2.78 -4.76
CA VAL A 28 -11.36 1.68 -3.88
C VAL A 28 -9.90 1.33 -4.20
N VAL A 29 -9.06 1.30 -3.17
CA VAL A 29 -7.65 0.89 -3.25
C VAL A 29 -7.49 -0.46 -2.58
N GLU A 30 -6.91 -1.42 -3.30
CA GLU A 30 -6.50 -2.71 -2.72
C GLU A 30 -4.99 -2.74 -2.54
N LEU A 31 -4.53 -3.08 -1.33
CA LEU A 31 -3.11 -3.25 -0.98
C LEU A 31 -2.81 -4.73 -0.80
N TRP A 32 -1.90 -5.27 -1.59
CA TRP A 32 -1.46 -6.66 -1.54
C TRP A 32 0.04 -6.73 -1.31
N GLY A 33 0.55 -7.68 -0.53
CA GLY A 33 2.00 -7.89 -0.38
C GLY A 33 2.44 -8.17 1.06
N GLU A 34 3.75 -8.14 1.29
CA GLU A 34 4.35 -8.37 2.60
C GLU A 34 4.86 -7.05 3.22
N ALA A 35 4.39 -6.73 4.42
CA ALA A 35 4.88 -5.60 5.19
C ALA A 35 5.96 -6.07 6.18
N LEU A 36 7.05 -5.30 6.30
CA LEU A 36 8.16 -5.59 7.22
C LEU A 36 7.75 -5.55 8.70
N SER A 37 6.68 -4.81 9.02
CA SER A 37 6.14 -4.69 10.38
C SER A 37 4.67 -4.28 10.34
N ALA A 38 3.98 -4.47 11.45
CA ALA A 38 2.62 -3.96 11.63
C ALA A 38 2.55 -2.43 11.51
N ALA A 39 3.61 -1.71 11.94
CA ALA A 39 3.69 -0.26 11.78
C ALA A 39 3.79 0.14 10.30
N ALA A 40 4.59 -0.59 9.51
CA ALA A 40 4.67 -0.37 8.07
C ALA A 40 3.33 -0.64 7.37
N ALA A 41 2.62 -1.71 7.74
CA ALA A 41 1.28 -2.01 7.23
C ALA A 41 0.23 -0.96 7.65
N ALA A 42 0.34 -0.37 8.85
CA ALA A 42 -0.56 0.69 9.28
C ALA A 42 -0.30 2.00 8.51
N GLU A 43 0.97 2.35 8.31
CA GLU A 43 1.36 3.56 7.59
C GLU A 43 0.96 3.51 6.11
N ALA A 44 1.16 2.36 5.49
CA ALA A 44 0.65 1.97 4.19
C ALA A 44 -0.85 2.30 3.99
N GLU A 45 -1.69 1.79 4.89
CA GLU A 45 -3.13 2.02 4.84
C GLU A 45 -3.48 3.48 5.11
N ARG A 46 -2.73 4.17 5.98
CA ARG A 46 -2.94 5.58 6.29
C ARG A 46 -2.68 6.45 5.06
N ILE A 47 -1.58 6.21 4.35
CA ILE A 47 -1.24 6.92 3.12
C ILE A 47 -2.28 6.66 2.03
N ALA A 48 -2.70 5.40 1.86
CA ALA A 48 -3.73 5.05 0.90
C ALA A 48 -5.05 5.79 1.22
N ARG A 49 -5.50 5.78 2.49
CA ARG A 49 -6.72 6.48 2.92
C ARG A 49 -6.64 8.00 2.78
N GLY A 50 -5.46 8.58 3.00
CA GLY A 50 -5.23 10.02 2.89
C GLY A 50 -5.10 10.54 1.47
N THR A 51 -5.12 9.67 0.45
CA THR A 51 -4.97 10.08 -0.94
C THR A 51 -6.31 10.59 -1.50
N ALA A 52 -6.28 11.78 -2.11
CA ALA A 52 -7.47 12.40 -2.69
C ALA A 52 -8.13 11.48 -3.74
N GLY A 53 -9.44 11.29 -3.62
CA GLY A 53 -10.22 10.38 -4.48
C GLY A 53 -10.33 8.94 -3.96
N VAL A 54 -9.67 8.60 -2.86
CA VAL A 54 -9.84 7.30 -2.19
C VAL A 54 -11.07 7.33 -1.30
N ARG A 55 -11.97 6.37 -1.52
CA ARG A 55 -13.22 6.15 -0.79
C ARG A 55 -13.11 4.98 0.18
N ALA A 56 -12.34 3.96 -0.18
CA ALA A 56 -12.11 2.79 0.66
C ALA A 56 -10.72 2.20 0.40
N VAL A 57 -10.16 1.57 1.44
CA VAL A 57 -8.89 0.84 1.35
C VAL A 57 -9.14 -0.57 1.87
N ILE A 58 -8.77 -1.57 1.08
CA ILE A 58 -8.81 -2.98 1.46
C ILE A 58 -7.36 -3.46 1.54
N SER A 59 -6.97 -3.93 2.72
CA SER A 59 -5.60 -4.35 3.01
C SER A 59 -5.52 -5.87 3.11
N TYR A 60 -4.68 -6.45 2.28
CA TYR A 60 -4.29 -7.86 2.28
C TYR A 60 -2.78 -7.99 2.54
N LEU A 61 -2.24 -7.05 3.33
CA LEU A 61 -0.83 -7.04 3.68
C LEU A 61 -0.56 -8.10 4.76
N SER A 62 0.34 -9.04 4.46
CA SER A 62 0.86 -10.00 5.42
C SER A 62 2.07 -9.39 6.12
N VAL A 63 2.08 -9.37 7.46
CA VAL A 63 3.25 -8.87 8.20
C VAL A 63 4.29 -9.98 8.29
N ASN A 64 5.43 -9.77 7.63
CA ASN A 64 6.59 -10.64 7.74
C ASN A 64 7.68 -9.93 8.55
N ALA A 65 7.63 -10.12 9.87
CA ALA A 65 8.58 -9.52 10.81
C ALA A 65 10.01 -10.06 10.69
N ALA A 66 10.25 -11.08 9.84
CA ALA A 66 11.56 -11.72 9.70
C ALA A 66 12.60 -10.84 8.99
N ALA A 67 12.18 -9.81 8.25
CA ALA A 67 13.07 -8.92 7.49
C ALA A 67 13.50 -7.66 8.28
N ALA A 68 13.19 -7.57 9.57
CA ALA A 68 13.65 -6.50 10.46
C ALA A 68 15.01 -6.79 11.16
N LEU A 69 15.70 -7.87 10.75
CA LEU A 69 17.01 -8.30 11.27
C LEU A 69 18.12 -8.08 10.24
#